data_AF-A0A2V8P4Z4-F1
#
_entry.id   AF-A0A2V8P4Z4-F1
#
_cell.length_a   1.000
_cell.length_b   1.000
_cell.length_c   1.000
_cell.angle_alpha   90.00
_cell.angle_beta   90.00
_cell.angle_gamma   90.00
#
_symmetry.space_group_name_H-M   'P 1'
#
loop_
_entity.id
_entity.type
_entity.pdbx_description
1 polymer ?
#
loop_
_entity_poly.entity_id
_entity_poly.type
_entity_poly.pdbx_seq_one_letter_code
_entity_poly.pdbx_strand_id
1 'polypeptide(L)'
;MAKSWSRTEITIETETLVIFSREAEAIRVWCDGCEAESLMITPAAAANLAGVTTPAIYARVQAGALHYTELSDGRLLICGPSLGLNQPSTRTVRQGAEP
;
A
#
# COMPACT_ATOMS: atom_id res chain seq x y z
N MET A 1 -26.29 17.79 -40.93
CA MET A 1 -24.99 18.14 -40.33
C MET A 1 -24.82 17.27 -39.09
N ALA A 2 -23.93 16.29 -39.12
CA ALA A 2 -23.73 15.36 -38.00
C ALA A 2 -22.70 15.93 -37.02
N LYS A 3 -23.07 16.07 -35.75
CA LYS A 3 -22.25 16.65 -34.69
C LYS A 3 -21.31 15.57 -34.15
N SER A 4 -20.00 15.66 -34.41
CA SER A 4 -19.01 14.74 -33.84
C SER A 4 -18.61 15.20 -32.44
N TRP A 5 -18.81 14.36 -31.44
CA TRP A 5 -18.33 14.59 -30.07
C TRP A 5 -16.97 13.93 -29.91
N SER A 6 -15.95 14.68 -29.47
CA SER A 6 -14.66 14.13 -29.07
C SER A 6 -14.69 13.77 -27.58
N ARG A 7 -14.18 12.58 -27.23
CA ARG A 7 -14.05 12.14 -25.84
C ARG A 7 -12.69 12.58 -25.30
N THR A 8 -12.69 13.39 -24.25
CA THR A 8 -11.48 13.70 -23.47
C THR A 8 -11.37 12.70 -22.34
N GLU A 9 -10.24 12.00 -22.25
CA GLU A 9 -9.94 11.09 -21.15
C GLU A 9 -8.99 11.81 -20.18
N ILE A 10 -9.42 12.00 -18.93
CA ILE A 10 -8.64 12.66 -17.88
C ILE A 10 -8.17 11.57 -16.93
N THR A 11 -6.85 11.40 -16.81
CA THR A 11 -6.25 10.51 -15.82
C THR A 11 -5.81 11.35 -14.62
N ILE A 12 -6.25 10.99 -13.42
CA ILE A 12 -5.83 11.63 -12.17
C ILE A 12 -4.91 10.66 -11.44
N GLU A 13 -3.62 11.01 -11.37
CA GLU A 13 -2.66 10.31 -10.52
C GLU A 13 -2.59 11.05 -9.18
N THR A 14 -2.84 10.33 -8.08
CA THR A 14 -2.80 10.90 -6.72
C THR A 14 -1.60 10.36 -5.98
N GLU A 15 -0.65 11.23 -5.68
CA GLU A 15 0.51 10.90 -4.85
C GLU A 15 0.19 11.23 -3.38
N THR A 16 0.33 10.26 -2.48
CA THR A 16 0.06 10.44 -1.04
C THR A 16 1.34 10.22 -0.24
N LEU A 17 1.70 11.20 0.60
CA LEU A 17 2.80 11.07 1.56
C LEU A 17 2.25 10.74 2.95
N VAL A 18 2.65 9.59 3.50
CA VAL A 18 2.29 9.18 4.86
C VAL A 18 3.55 9.18 5.73
N ILE A 19 3.53 9.95 6.82
CA ILE A 19 4.65 10.06 7.77
C ILE A 19 4.26 9.31 9.05
N PHE A 20 5.07 8.33 9.43
CA PHE A 20 4.89 7.56 10.66
C PHE A 20 5.86 8.04 11.74
N SER A 21 5.39 8.09 12.99
CA SER A 21 6.27 8.33 14.14
C SER A 21 7.14 7.09 14.40
N ARG A 22 8.43 7.32 14.72
CA ARG A 22 9.54 6.38 14.49
C ARG A 22 9.54 5.11 15.35
N GLU A 23 8.67 4.97 16.35
CA GLU A 23 8.92 4.02 17.44
C GLU A 23 7.85 2.93 17.61
N ALA A 24 6.63 3.09 17.10
CA ALA A 24 5.57 2.11 17.37
C ALA A 24 4.64 1.76 16.20
N GLU A 25 4.66 2.52 15.10
CA GLU A 25 3.57 2.43 14.10
C GLU A 25 3.99 1.82 12.77
N ALA A 26 5.28 1.86 12.44
CA ALA A 26 5.79 1.36 11.17
C ALA A 26 7.25 0.89 11.25
N ILE A 27 7.56 -0.25 10.63
CA ILE A 27 8.92 -0.78 10.45
C ILE A 27 9.06 -1.39 9.05
N ARG A 28 10.30 -1.47 8.53
CA ARG A 28 10.57 -2.23 7.30
C ARG A 28 10.96 -3.65 7.65
N VAL A 29 10.22 -4.62 7.12
CA VAL A 29 10.48 -6.05 7.32
C VAL A 29 10.13 -6.80 6.03
N TRP A 30 10.66 -8.01 5.88
CA TRP A 30 10.29 -8.90 4.79
C TRP A 30 8.81 -9.30 4.86
N CYS A 31 8.07 -9.13 3.76
CA CYS A 31 6.69 -9.58 3.64
C CYS A 31 6.63 -10.78 2.69
N ASP A 32 6.26 -11.96 3.19
CA ASP A 32 6.22 -13.19 2.39
C ASP A 32 5.23 -13.12 1.22
N GLY A 33 4.08 -12.47 1.39
CA GLY A 33 3.11 -12.32 0.29
C GLY A 33 3.55 -11.33 -0.81
N CYS A 34 4.51 -10.46 -0.52
CA CYS A 34 5.05 -9.50 -1.51
C CYS A 34 6.42 -9.91 -2.03
N GLU A 35 7.07 -10.89 -1.39
CA GLU A 35 8.45 -11.33 -1.67
C GLU A 35 9.46 -10.17 -1.70
N ALA A 36 9.26 -9.19 -0.80
CA ALA A 36 10.06 -7.98 -0.74
C ALA A 36 10.09 -7.37 0.66
N GLU A 37 11.15 -6.60 0.95
CA GLU A 37 11.20 -5.72 2.12
C GLU A 37 10.14 -4.62 1.97
N SER A 38 9.14 -4.65 2.84
CA SER A 38 7.95 -3.81 2.76
C SER A 38 7.78 -3.00 4.03
N LEU A 39 7.12 -1.84 3.91
CA LEU A 39 6.69 -1.08 5.07
C LEU A 39 5.54 -1.84 5.75
N MET A 40 5.76 -2.26 6.98
CA MET A 40 4.81 -2.99 7.80
C MET A 40 4.35 -2.08 8.94
N ILE A 41 3.04 -1.99 9.15
CA ILE A 41 2.44 -1.05 10.09
C ILE A 41 1.51 -1.75 11.09
N THR A 42 1.24 -1.12 12.22
CA THR A 42 0.32 -1.72 13.20
C THR A 42 -1.11 -1.82 12.65
N PRO A 43 -1.94 -2.75 13.15
CA PRO A 43 -3.35 -2.85 12.75
C PRO A 43 -4.12 -1.56 13.03
N ALA A 44 -3.77 -0.84 14.11
CA ALA A 44 -4.35 0.46 14.43
C ALA A 44 -3.97 1.53 13.39
N ALA A 45 -2.70 1.61 12.99
CA ALA A 45 -2.27 2.52 11.93
C ALA A 45 -2.91 2.16 10.58
N ALA A 46 -3.00 0.86 10.24
CA ALA A 46 -3.67 0.39 9.04
C ALA A 46 -5.16 0.76 9.01
N ALA A 47 -5.84 0.64 10.16
CA ALA A 47 -7.24 1.03 10.31
C ALA A 47 -7.45 2.53 10.06
N ASN A 48 -6.59 3.37 10.67
CA ASN A 48 -6.61 4.82 10.47
C ASN A 48 -6.39 5.19 8.99
N LEU A 49 -5.43 4.55 8.32
CA LEU A 49 -5.12 4.84 6.92
C LEU A 49 -6.20 4.36 5.96
N ALA A 50 -6.81 3.21 6.23
CA ALA A 50 -7.89 2.67 5.40
C ALA A 50 -9.27 3.28 5.74
N GLY A 51 -9.38 4.15 6.75
CA GLY A 51 -10.64 4.74 7.19
C GLY A 51 -11.63 3.70 7.73
N VAL A 52 -11.12 2.62 8.33
CA VAL A 52 -11.92 1.53 8.91
C VAL A 52 -11.55 1.28 10.37
N THR A 53 -12.23 0.35 11.03
CA THR A 53 -11.90 -0.03 12.40
C THR A 53 -10.84 -1.13 12.46
N THR A 54 -10.09 -1.22 13.55
CA THR A 54 -9.08 -2.28 13.75
C THR A 54 -9.66 -3.70 13.63
N PRO A 55 -10.87 -4.02 14.16
CA PRO A 55 -11.51 -5.31 13.90
C PRO A 55 -11.76 -5.61 12.43
N ALA A 56 -12.06 -4.59 11.61
CA ALA A 56 -12.23 -4.77 10.16
C ALA A 56 -10.90 -5.12 9.48
N ILE A 57 -9.77 -4.59 9.96
CA ILE A 57 -8.43 -5.00 9.51
C ILE A 57 -8.18 -6.47 9.85
N TYR A 58 -8.44 -6.90 11.08
CA TYR A 58 -8.30 -8.32 11.44
C TYR A 58 -9.20 -9.23 10.60
N ALA A 59 -10.45 -8.82 10.32
CA ALA A 59 -11.33 -9.59 9.44
C ALA A 59 -10.75 -9.74 8.03
N ARG A 60 -10.13 -8.69 7.48
CA ARG A 60 -9.45 -8.74 6.16
C ARG A 60 -8.22 -9.65 6.18
N VAL A 61 -7.45 -9.66 7.27
CA VAL A 61 -6.33 -10.60 7.45
C VAL A 61 -6.83 -12.04 7.45
N GLN A 62 -7.87 -12.34 8.23
CA GLN A 62 -8.44 -13.69 8.29
C GLN A 62 -9.05 -14.13 6.95
N ALA A 63 -9.55 -13.19 6.15
CA ALA A 63 -10.04 -13.45 4.80
C ALA A 63 -8.92 -13.59 3.75
N GLY A 64 -7.64 -13.44 4.13
CA GLY A 64 -6.50 -13.49 3.22
C GLY A 64 -6.38 -12.27 2.29
N ALA A 65 -7.08 -11.18 2.59
CA ALA A 65 -7.10 -9.97 1.77
C ALA A 65 -5.93 -9.00 2.07
N LEU A 66 -5.24 -9.18 3.18
CA LEU A 66 -4.07 -8.39 3.58
C LEU A 66 -2.92 -9.32 3.97
N HIS A 67 -1.70 -8.97 3.57
CA HIS A 67 -0.52 -9.67 4.07
C HIS A 67 -0.19 -9.17 5.47
N TYR A 68 0.31 -10.07 6.31
CA TYR A 68 0.70 -9.75 7.66
C TYR A 68 1.95 -10.51 8.05
N THR A 69 2.62 -10.03 9.09
CA THR A 69 3.72 -10.72 9.76
C THR A 69 3.52 -10.62 11.25
N GLU A 70 3.70 -11.73 11.94
CA GLU A 70 3.75 -11.77 13.39
C GLU A 70 5.20 -11.68 13.86
N LEU A 71 5.47 -10.71 14.73
CA LEU A 71 6.75 -10.61 15.42
C LEU A 71 6.84 -11.65 16.53
N SER A 72 8.07 -11.97 16.95
CA SER A 72 8.33 -12.93 18.04
C SER A 72 7.72 -12.53 19.39
N ASP A 73 7.34 -11.26 19.56
CA ASP A 73 6.64 -10.75 20.75
C ASP A 73 5.10 -10.83 20.64
N GLY A 74 4.57 -11.45 19.58
CA GLY A 74 3.14 -11.62 19.35
C GLY A 74 2.43 -10.42 18.71
N ARG A 75 3.17 -9.35 18.35
CA ARG A 75 2.58 -8.23 17.61
C ARG A 75 2.39 -8.58 16.15
N LEU A 76 1.18 -8.35 15.65
CA LEU A 76 0.84 -8.49 14.25
C LEU A 76 1.08 -7.16 13.53
N LEU A 77 1.73 -7.20 12.37
CA LEU A 77 1.94 -6.06 11.50
C LEU A 77 1.31 -6.32 10.14
N ILE A 78 0.76 -5.27 9.54
CA ILE A 78 0.06 -5.26 8.26
C ILE A 78 0.98 -4.71 7.18
N CYS A 79 1.05 -5.41 6.06
CA CYS A 79 1.82 -4.97 4.90
C CYS A 79 1.18 -3.76 4.22
N GLY A 80 1.92 -2.66 4.19
CA GLY A 80 1.53 -1.41 3.53
C GLY A 80 1.15 -1.62 2.06
N PRO A 81 1.99 -2.28 1.22
CA PRO A 81 1.62 -2.60 -0.16
C PRO A 81 0.28 -3.33 -0.31
N SER A 82 0.00 -4.34 0.52
CA SER A 82 -1.29 -5.04 0.49
C SER A 82 -2.48 -4.16 0.91
N LEU A 83 -2.21 -3.13 1.72
CA LEU A 83 -3.18 -2.11 2.12
C LEU A 83 -3.36 -1.01 1.04
N GLY A 84 -2.56 -1.02 -0.03
CA GLY A 84 -2.55 0.02 -1.06
C GLY A 84 -1.61 1.20 -0.74
N LEU A 85 -0.79 1.12 0.30
CA LEU A 85 0.31 2.04 0.54
C LEU A 85 1.46 1.66 -0.39
N ASN A 86 1.30 2.00 -1.67
CA ASN A 86 2.37 1.85 -2.63
C ASN A 86 3.38 2.97 -2.34
N GLN A 87 4.62 2.60 -2.01
CA GLN A 87 5.69 3.59 -2.11
C GLN A 87 5.79 3.98 -3.59
N PRO A 88 6.15 5.23 -3.93
CA PRO A 88 6.52 5.54 -5.29
C PRO A 88 7.67 4.61 -5.64
N SER A 89 7.37 3.53 -6.36
CA SER A 89 8.37 2.77 -7.07
C SER A 89 9.07 3.82 -7.91
N THR A 90 10.34 4.09 -7.65
CA THR A 90 11.20 4.71 -8.63
C THR A 90 11.14 3.82 -9.86
N ARG A 91 10.16 4.07 -10.74
CA ARG A 91 10.16 3.59 -12.11
C ARG A 91 11.37 4.27 -12.71
N THR A 92 12.53 3.62 -12.65
CA THR A 92 13.59 3.89 -13.60
C THR A 92 12.98 3.55 -14.95
N VAL A 93 12.45 4.57 -15.62
CA VAL A 93 12.12 4.51 -17.02
C VAL A 93 13.45 4.19 -17.70
N ARG A 94 13.65 2.93 -18.06
CA ARG A 94 14.68 2.55 -19.02
C ARG A 94 14.21 3.06 -20.38
N GLN A 95 14.40 4.35 -20.61
CA GLN A 95 14.53 4.88 -21.97
C GLN A 95 15.87 4.39 -22.51
N GLY A 96 15.86 3.23 -23.16
CA GLY A 96 16.64 3.06 -24.39
C GLY A 96 15.61 3.13 -25.52
N ALA A 97 15.64 4.06 -26.48
CA ALA A 97 16.77 4.35 -27.38
C ALA A 97 17.40 3.00 -27.79
N GLU A 98 17.13 2.49 -28.99
CA GLU A 98 17.74 2.88 -30.27
C GLU A 98 17.26 1.85 -31.32
N PRO A 99 17.66 1.93 -32.60
CA PRO A 99 17.65 3.04 -33.55
C PRO A 99 16.68 2.79 -34.74
#